data_AF-A0A1F6DW95-F1
#
_entry.id   AF-A0A1F6DW95-F1
#
_cell.length_a   1.000
_cell.length_b   1.000
_cell.length_c   1.000
_cell.angle_alpha   90.00
_cell.angle_beta   90.00
_cell.angle_gamma   90.00
#
_symmetry.space_group_name_H-M   'P 1'
#
loop_
_entity.id
_entity.type
_entity.pdbx_description
1 polymer ?
#
loop_
_entity_poly.entity_id
_entity_poly.type
_entity_poly.pdbx_seq_one_letter_code
_entity_poly.pdbx_strand_id
1 'polypeptide(L)'
;MHTTELSEDTGKHFTREGRFIRTDAWKKEGRYVDLWSVVHVLSGIALGFYPRYFGFSMLATFVIVTLILIMYEMFEVIVKIEEYPTNRVTDVLFGLVGFAPVYFADQYLGSTASIFLCGIATTLVTVVSIIGWASSYKASVLEGKMRDKFIHERDLLRERRLRFAAHRERRRRARRMRGQPH
;
A
#
# COMPACT_ATOMS: atom_id res chain seq x y z
N MET A 1 -13.96 40.53 5.53
CA MET A 1 -12.77 40.16 4.73
C MET A 1 -11.87 39.32 5.63
N HIS A 2 -11.97 37.98 5.54
CA HIS A 2 -11.03 36.95 6.02
C HIS A 2 -11.78 35.63 6.21
N THR A 3 -12.09 34.94 5.12
CA THR A 3 -12.55 33.53 5.17
C THR A 3 -12.23 32.86 3.83
N THR A 4 -10.94 32.75 3.48
CA THR A 4 -10.55 32.12 2.20
C THR A 4 -9.21 31.38 2.24
N GLU A 5 -8.73 30.93 3.41
CA GLU A 5 -7.41 30.25 3.46
C GLU A 5 -7.39 28.86 4.12
N LEU A 6 -8.54 28.27 4.48
CA LEU A 6 -8.56 26.95 5.17
C LEU A 6 -9.14 25.80 4.34
N SER A 7 -9.33 25.96 3.03
CA SER A 7 -10.09 24.98 2.22
C SER A 7 -9.30 24.26 1.14
N GLU A 8 -8.08 24.68 0.78
CA GLU A 8 -7.45 24.16 -0.45
C GLU A 8 -6.44 23.03 -0.24
N ASP A 9 -5.88 22.85 0.97
CA ASP A 9 -4.77 21.89 1.13
C ASP A 9 -5.21 20.50 1.63
N THR A 10 -6.27 20.41 2.43
CA THR A 10 -6.81 19.13 2.93
C THR A 10 -7.58 18.34 1.87
N GLY A 11 -8.05 19.01 0.80
CA GLY A 11 -8.85 18.40 -0.27
C GLY A 11 -8.07 17.55 -1.28
N LYS A 12 -6.74 17.64 -1.33
CA LYS A 12 -5.92 16.86 -2.27
C LYS A 12 -5.62 15.44 -1.78
N HIS A 13 -5.69 15.24 -0.47
CA HIS A 13 -5.32 13.98 0.18
C HIS A 13 -6.53 13.11 0.56
N PHE A 14 -7.75 13.61 0.40
CA PHE A 14 -8.96 12.83 0.70
C PHE A 14 -9.97 12.94 -0.44
N THR A 15 -10.50 11.80 -0.88
CA THR A 15 -11.64 11.75 -1.80
C THR A 15 -12.89 12.40 -1.17
N ARG A 16 -13.90 12.75 -1.99
CA ARG A 16 -15.20 13.28 -1.50
C ARG A 16 -15.91 12.37 -0.50
N GLU A 17 -15.55 11.09 -0.47
CA GLU A 17 -16.10 10.08 0.44
C GLU A 17 -15.28 9.94 1.74
N GLY A 18 -14.20 10.71 1.89
CA GLY A 18 -13.32 10.67 3.07
C GLY A 18 -12.29 9.55 3.04
N ARG A 19 -12.02 8.92 1.89
CA ARG A 19 -10.88 8.00 1.73
C ARG A 19 -9.59 8.77 1.48
N PHE A 20 -8.53 8.44 2.22
CA PHE A 20 -7.20 9.01 2.04
C PHE A 20 -6.60 8.55 0.70
N ILE A 21 -6.10 9.48 -0.10
CA ILE A 21 -5.42 9.22 -1.38
C ILE A 21 -3.93 9.13 -1.06
N ARG A 22 -3.42 7.90 -0.97
CA ARG A 22 -1.99 7.63 -0.83
C ARG A 22 -1.27 7.95 -2.14
N THR A 23 -0.29 8.86 -2.09
CA THR A 23 0.55 9.24 -3.23
C THR A 23 1.94 8.60 -3.19
N ASP A 24 2.23 7.74 -2.21
CA ASP A 24 3.53 7.08 -2.13
C ASP A 24 3.68 6.01 -3.21
N ALA A 25 4.75 6.10 -4.02
CA ALA A 25 5.02 5.19 -5.13
C ALA A 25 5.11 3.69 -4.74
N TRP A 26 5.23 3.41 -3.44
CA TRP A 26 5.29 2.08 -2.85
C TRP A 26 3.94 1.38 -2.73
N LYS A 27 2.84 2.13 -2.61
CA LYS A 27 1.47 1.59 -2.46
C LYS A 27 0.44 2.30 -3.32
N LYS A 28 0.90 3.20 -4.20
CA LYS A 28 0.05 3.92 -5.15
C LYS A 28 -0.81 2.87 -5.84
N GLU A 29 -2.13 3.10 -5.87
CA GLU A 29 -3.16 2.26 -6.48
C GLU A 29 -2.83 1.90 -7.94
N GLY A 30 -1.89 0.99 -8.10
CA GLY A 30 -1.52 0.33 -9.32
C GLY A 30 -2.28 -0.98 -9.27
N ARG A 31 -3.36 -1.06 -10.01
CA ARG A 31 -4.18 -2.27 -10.12
C ARG A 31 -3.37 -3.53 -10.51
N TYR A 32 -2.12 -3.34 -10.98
CA TYR A 32 -1.21 -4.36 -11.50
C TYR A 32 0.29 -4.13 -11.26
N VAL A 33 0.77 -2.91 -10.89
CA VAL A 33 2.22 -2.60 -10.78
C VAL A 33 2.44 -1.53 -9.72
N ASP A 34 3.29 -1.83 -8.75
CA ASP A 34 3.81 -0.90 -7.76
C ASP A 34 5.34 -1.06 -7.61
N LEU A 35 5.95 -0.33 -6.69
CA LEU A 35 7.39 -0.46 -6.45
C LEU A 35 7.74 -1.77 -5.71
N TRP A 36 6.76 -2.44 -5.11
CA TRP A 36 6.88 -3.76 -4.50
C TRP A 36 7.07 -4.85 -5.56
N SER A 37 6.52 -4.67 -6.77
CA SER A 37 6.81 -5.53 -7.93
C SER A 37 8.31 -5.67 -8.20
N VAL A 38 9.14 -4.65 -7.92
CA VAL A 38 10.62 -4.74 -8.03
C VAL A 38 11.20 -5.69 -6.99
N VAL A 39 10.68 -5.65 -5.76
CA VAL A 39 11.06 -6.58 -4.68
C VAL A 39 10.71 -8.00 -5.08
N HIS A 40 9.54 -8.24 -5.68
CA HIS A 40 9.15 -9.57 -6.17
C HIS A 40 10.07 -10.07 -7.29
N VAL A 41 10.38 -9.23 -8.29
CA VAL A 41 11.34 -9.60 -9.35
C VAL A 41 12.70 -9.96 -8.76
N LEU A 42 13.26 -9.15 -7.86
CA LEU A 42 14.56 -9.42 -7.23
C LEU A 42 14.52 -10.69 -6.35
N SER A 43 13.40 -10.91 -5.66
CA SER A 43 13.15 -12.12 -4.88
C SER A 43 13.14 -13.35 -5.78
N GLY A 44 12.49 -13.28 -6.94
CA GLY A 44 12.48 -14.33 -7.96
C GLY A 44 13.88 -14.71 -8.45
N ILE A 45 14.74 -13.71 -8.69
CA ILE A 45 16.15 -13.93 -9.06
C ILE A 45 16.88 -14.65 -7.93
N ALA A 46 16.80 -14.13 -6.69
CA ALA A 46 17.50 -14.71 -5.55
C ALA A 46 17.02 -16.14 -5.26
N LEU A 47 15.70 -16.34 -5.17
CA LEU A 47 15.07 -17.64 -4.95
C LEU A 47 15.35 -18.63 -6.08
N GLY A 48 15.56 -18.18 -7.31
CA GLY A 48 15.98 -19.06 -8.40
C GLY A 48 17.37 -19.65 -8.18
N PHE A 49 18.33 -18.84 -7.70
CA PHE A 49 19.70 -19.30 -7.50
C PHE A 49 19.86 -20.25 -6.30
N TYR A 50 19.07 -20.10 -5.23
CA TYR A 50 19.23 -20.91 -4.02
C TYR A 50 19.05 -22.43 -4.27
N PRO A 51 17.93 -22.95 -4.81
CA PRO A 51 17.78 -24.38 -5.08
C PRO A 51 18.77 -24.86 -6.14
N ARG A 52 19.14 -24.03 -7.14
CA ARG A 52 20.19 -24.40 -8.10
C ARG A 52 21.54 -24.62 -7.41
N TYR A 53 21.88 -23.80 -6.42
CA TYR A 53 23.09 -23.99 -5.61
C TYR A 53 23.08 -25.33 -4.85
N PHE A 54 21.91 -25.77 -4.35
CA PHE A 54 21.75 -27.08 -3.74
C PHE A 54 21.63 -28.25 -4.74
N GLY A 55 21.80 -28.00 -6.04
CA GLY A 55 21.79 -29.02 -7.08
C GLY A 55 20.42 -29.46 -7.56
N PHE A 56 19.33 -28.77 -7.19
CA PHE A 56 17.99 -29.10 -7.68
C PHE A 56 17.88 -28.86 -9.18
N SER A 57 17.21 -29.77 -9.91
CA SER A 57 16.96 -29.61 -11.35
C SER A 57 16.17 -28.32 -11.63
N MET A 58 16.27 -27.80 -12.84
CA MET A 58 15.57 -26.55 -13.21
C MET A 58 14.06 -26.62 -12.99
N LEU A 59 13.43 -27.77 -13.29
CA LEU A 59 12.02 -28.00 -13.04
C LEU A 59 11.70 -28.00 -11.54
N ALA A 60 12.53 -28.67 -10.73
CA ALA A 60 12.35 -28.68 -9.28
C ALA A 60 12.51 -27.28 -8.69
N THR A 61 13.51 -26.51 -9.14
CA THR A 61 13.69 -25.11 -8.76
C THR A 61 12.48 -24.27 -9.11
N PHE A 62 11.96 -24.37 -10.34
CA PHE A 62 10.77 -23.63 -10.76
C PHE A 62 9.57 -23.91 -9.84
N VAL A 63 9.31 -25.19 -9.53
CA VAL A 63 8.23 -25.59 -8.63
C VAL A 63 8.46 -25.03 -7.22
N ILE A 64 9.67 -25.17 -6.67
CA ILE A 64 10.01 -24.67 -5.33
C ILE A 64 9.82 -23.15 -5.25
N VAL A 65 10.36 -22.40 -6.22
CA VAL A 65 10.23 -20.94 -6.28
C VAL A 65 8.77 -20.53 -6.37
N THR A 66 8.00 -21.17 -7.25
CA THR A 66 6.56 -20.88 -7.41
C THR A 66 5.81 -21.09 -6.09
N LEU A 67 6.08 -22.20 -5.40
CA LEU A 67 5.46 -22.49 -4.10
C LEU A 67 5.86 -21.46 -3.04
N ILE A 68 7.13 -21.07 -2.96
CA ILE A 68 7.60 -20.06 -2.01
C ILE A 68 6.93 -18.71 -2.27
N LEU A 69 6.83 -18.28 -3.53
CA LEU A 69 6.15 -17.03 -3.90
C LEU A 69 4.67 -17.06 -3.50
N ILE A 70 3.96 -18.15 -3.80
CA ILE A 70 2.55 -18.31 -3.39
C ILE A 70 2.43 -18.32 -1.85
N MET A 71 3.32 -19.03 -1.16
CA MET A 71 3.32 -19.08 0.30
C MET A 71 3.56 -17.71 0.93
N TYR A 72 4.43 -16.89 0.33
CA TYR A 72 4.67 -15.52 0.76
C TYR A 72 3.40 -14.66 0.63
N GLU A 73 2.72 -14.71 -0.51
CA GLU A 73 1.43 -14.03 -0.70
C GLU A 73 0.36 -14.51 0.30
N MET A 74 0.30 -15.82 0.56
CA MET A 74 -0.59 -16.39 1.57
C MET A 74 -0.27 -15.88 2.98
N PHE A 75 1.01 -15.75 3.31
CA PHE A 75 1.45 -15.16 4.57
C PHE A 75 0.97 -13.71 4.70
N GLU A 76 1.09 -12.89 3.66
CA GLU A 76 0.58 -11.51 3.66
C GLU A 76 -0.94 -11.43 3.87
N VAL A 77 -1.69 -12.38 3.31
CA VAL A 77 -3.14 -12.52 3.57
C VAL A 77 -3.40 -12.79 5.06
N ILE A 78 -2.64 -13.72 5.66
CA ILE A 78 -2.80 -14.11 7.07
C ILE A 78 -2.50 -12.93 8.00
N VAL A 79 -1.45 -12.16 7.71
CA VAL A 79 -1.10 -10.96 8.50
C VAL A 79 -1.94 -9.73 8.17
N LYS A 80 -2.93 -9.86 7.29
CA LYS A 80 -3.88 -8.82 6.89
C LYS A 80 -3.21 -7.55 6.37
N ILE A 81 -2.15 -7.70 5.58
CA ILE A 81 -1.63 -6.58 4.80
C ILE A 81 -2.69 -6.25 3.75
N GLU A 82 -3.37 -5.11 3.92
CA GLU A 82 -4.43 -4.64 3.02
C GLU A 82 -3.80 -4.23 1.67
N GLU A 83 -4.02 -5.08 0.68
CA GLU A 83 -3.69 -4.87 -0.73
C GLU A 83 -4.81 -5.41 -1.62
N TYR A 84 -4.93 -4.86 -2.83
CA TYR A 84 -5.95 -5.29 -3.78
C TYR A 84 -5.67 -6.75 -4.21
N PRO A 85 -6.69 -7.63 -4.31
CA PRO A 85 -6.49 -9.04 -4.67
C PRO A 85 -5.78 -9.26 -6.01
N THR A 86 -5.88 -8.32 -6.94
CA THR A 86 -5.19 -8.37 -8.23
C THR A 86 -3.69 -8.15 -8.12
N ASN A 87 -3.22 -7.41 -7.09
CA ASN A 87 -1.80 -7.18 -6.85
C ASN A 87 -1.09 -8.50 -6.54
N ARG A 88 -1.69 -9.31 -5.67
CA ARG A 88 -1.12 -10.59 -5.22
C ARG A 88 -0.82 -11.57 -6.36
N VAL A 89 -1.70 -11.64 -7.36
CA VAL A 89 -1.45 -12.49 -8.54
C VAL A 89 -0.33 -11.91 -9.39
N THR A 90 -0.31 -10.58 -9.58
CA THR A 90 0.79 -9.93 -10.31
C THR A 90 2.13 -10.06 -9.59
N ASP A 91 2.14 -10.10 -8.27
CA ASP A 91 3.34 -10.25 -7.45
C ASP A 91 4.00 -11.63 -7.61
N VAL A 92 3.18 -12.70 -7.62
CA VAL A 92 3.69 -14.04 -7.99
C VAL A 92 4.24 -14.03 -9.41
N LEU A 93 3.52 -13.43 -10.37
CA LEU A 93 3.98 -13.36 -11.76
C LEU A 93 5.29 -12.59 -11.89
N PHE A 94 5.45 -11.47 -11.19
CA PHE A 94 6.70 -10.70 -11.17
C PHE A 94 7.84 -11.49 -10.54
N GLY A 95 7.58 -12.27 -9.49
CA GLY A 95 8.54 -13.22 -8.95
C GLY A 95 8.97 -14.27 -9.98
N LEU A 96 8.04 -14.82 -10.76
CA LEU A 96 8.36 -15.77 -11.83
C LEU A 96 9.09 -15.11 -13.01
N VAL A 97 8.80 -13.85 -13.33
CA VAL A 97 9.55 -13.07 -14.31
C VAL A 97 11.00 -12.88 -13.84
N GLY A 98 11.20 -12.60 -12.56
CA GLY A 98 12.53 -12.53 -11.95
C GLY A 98 13.29 -13.86 -11.96
N PHE A 99 12.58 -14.99 -11.93
CA PHE A 99 13.22 -16.30 -12.06
C PHE A 99 13.79 -16.56 -13.47
N ALA A 100 13.18 -16.01 -14.53
CA ALA A 100 13.56 -16.32 -15.91
C ALA A 100 15.05 -16.06 -16.24
N PRO A 101 15.68 -14.93 -15.84
CA PRO A 101 17.12 -14.74 -15.97
C PRO A 101 17.98 -15.85 -15.39
N VAL A 102 17.55 -16.50 -14.30
CA VAL A 102 18.29 -17.59 -13.66
C VAL A 102 18.36 -18.82 -14.56
N TYR A 103 17.28 -19.10 -15.32
CA TYR A 103 17.26 -20.20 -16.29
C TYR A 103 18.38 -20.08 -17.33
N PHE A 104 18.54 -18.87 -17.88
CA PHE A 104 19.54 -18.60 -18.89
C PHE A 104 20.93 -18.51 -18.27
N ALA A 105 21.06 -17.83 -17.12
CA ALA A 105 22.31 -17.71 -16.39
C ALA A 105 22.93 -19.08 -16.07
N ASP A 106 22.12 -20.05 -15.64
CA ASP A 106 22.58 -21.40 -15.30
C ASP A 106 23.20 -22.17 -16.49
N GLN A 107 22.80 -21.86 -17.72
CA GLN A 107 23.34 -22.52 -18.92
C GLN A 107 24.69 -21.94 -19.38
N TYR A 108 24.97 -20.68 -19.03
CA TYR A 108 26.11 -19.93 -19.58
C TYR A 108 27.11 -19.46 -18.54
N LEU A 109 26.72 -19.39 -17.27
CA LEU A 109 27.57 -18.90 -16.18
C LEU A 109 28.16 -20.05 -15.37
N GLY A 110 29.43 -19.92 -15.01
CA GLY A 110 30.06 -20.81 -14.05
C GLY A 110 29.55 -20.59 -12.62
N SER A 111 29.76 -21.58 -11.75
CA SER A 111 29.30 -21.57 -10.35
C SER A 111 29.68 -20.32 -9.58
N THR A 112 30.91 -19.82 -9.73
CA THR A 112 31.38 -18.60 -9.06
C THR A 112 30.56 -17.36 -9.45
N ALA A 113 30.27 -17.18 -10.75
CA ALA A 113 29.49 -16.05 -11.23
C ALA A 113 28.03 -16.12 -10.74
N SER A 114 27.43 -17.32 -10.74
CA SER A 114 26.08 -17.53 -10.22
C SER A 114 25.98 -17.25 -8.72
N ILE A 115 26.96 -17.65 -7.91
CA ILE A 115 27.01 -17.33 -6.47
C ILE A 115 27.11 -15.82 -6.26
N PHE A 116 27.95 -15.13 -7.03
CA PHE A 116 28.10 -13.68 -6.92
C PHE A 116 26.81 -12.93 -7.29
N LEU A 117 26.14 -13.33 -8.39
CA LEU A 117 24.85 -12.77 -8.79
C LEU A 117 23.75 -13.05 -7.76
N CYS A 118 23.73 -14.24 -7.17
CA CYS A 118 22.84 -14.58 -6.05
C CYS A 118 23.06 -13.64 -4.87
N GLY A 119 24.33 -13.40 -4.49
CA GLY A 119 24.70 -12.48 -3.42
C GLY A 119 24.25 -11.03 -3.69
N ILE A 120 24.45 -10.55 -4.92
CA ILE A 120 23.97 -9.22 -5.36
C ILE A 120 22.45 -9.15 -5.28
N ALA A 121 21.73 -10.11 -5.88
CA ALA A 121 20.27 -10.13 -5.88
C ALA A 121 19.71 -10.14 -4.45
N THR A 122 20.29 -10.97 -3.58
CA THR A 122 19.92 -11.06 -2.15
C THR A 122 20.18 -9.76 -1.40
N THR A 123 21.30 -9.09 -1.70
CA THR A 123 21.63 -7.80 -1.08
C THR A 123 20.65 -6.73 -1.53
N LEU A 124 20.38 -6.64 -2.84
CA LEU A 124 19.46 -5.66 -3.40
C LEU A 124 18.04 -5.87 -2.89
N VAL A 125 17.53 -7.10 -2.90
CA VAL A 125 16.17 -7.37 -2.39
C VAL A 125 16.06 -7.01 -0.91
N THR A 126 17.08 -7.30 -0.10
CA THR A 126 17.10 -6.95 1.33
C THR A 126 17.06 -5.43 1.52
N VAL A 127 17.92 -4.69 0.82
CA VAL A 127 17.99 -3.23 0.92
C VAL A 127 16.68 -2.58 0.48
N VAL A 128 16.15 -2.99 -0.69
CA VAL A 128 14.89 -2.43 -1.21
C VAL A 128 13.72 -2.78 -0.30
N SER A 129 13.67 -4.00 0.26
CA SER A 129 12.63 -4.41 1.21
C SER A 129 12.67 -3.57 2.49
N ILE A 130 13.85 -3.31 3.05
CA ILE A 130 14.01 -2.45 4.24
C ILE A 130 13.51 -1.03 3.95
N ILE A 131 13.88 -0.46 2.80
CA ILE A 131 13.45 0.89 2.40
C ILE A 131 11.93 0.93 2.17
N GLY A 132 11.38 -0.07 1.46
CA GLY A 132 9.95 -0.17 1.18
C GLY A 132 9.13 -0.33 2.46
N TRP A 133 9.59 -1.16 3.39
CA TRP A 133 8.95 -1.31 4.69
C TRP A 133 8.98 -0.03 5.51
N ALA A 134 10.15 0.62 5.61
CA ALA A 134 10.29 1.89 6.33
C ALA A 134 9.40 3.00 5.75
N SER A 135 9.25 3.02 4.42
CA SER A 135 8.39 3.99 3.72
C SER A 135 6.91 3.70 3.99
N SER A 136 6.51 2.43 3.89
CA SER A 136 5.14 1.99 4.17
C SER A 136 4.70 2.25 5.61
N TYR A 137 5.59 2.02 6.58
CA TYR A 137 5.33 2.32 7.99
C TYR A 137 5.11 3.81 8.25
N LYS A 138 5.95 4.67 7.66
CA LYS A 138 5.79 6.13 7.80
C LYS A 138 4.46 6.60 7.20
N ALA A 139 4.06 6.03 6.06
CA ALA A 139 2.80 6.35 5.41
C ALA A 139 1.60 5.93 6.27
N SER A 140 1.59 4.73 6.87
CA SER A 140 0.48 4.28 7.72
C SER A 140 0.30 5.14 8.98
N VAL A 141 1.40 5.60 9.58
CA VAL A 141 1.33 6.50 10.76
C VAL A 141 0.76 7.87 10.38
N LEU A 142 1.13 8.39 9.21
CA LEU A 142 0.61 9.67 8.71
C LEU A 142 -0.89 9.57 8.40
N GLU A 143 -1.30 8.50 7.72
CA GLU A 143 -2.70 8.22 7.40
C GLU A 143 -3.57 8.15 8.67
N GLY A 144 -3.11 7.47 9.71
CA GLY A 144 -3.81 7.42 11.01
C GLY A 144 -4.04 8.81 11.61
N LYS A 145 -2.97 9.63 11.68
CA LYS A 145 -3.07 11.00 12.20
C LYS A 145 -4.02 11.89 11.38
N MET A 146 -4.01 11.74 10.06
CA MET A 146 -4.88 12.52 9.19
C MET A 146 -6.35 12.08 9.30
N ARG A 147 -6.60 10.77 9.42
CA ARG A 147 -7.95 10.23 9.65
C ARG A 147 -8.54 10.77 10.96
N ASP A 148 -7.77 10.81 12.04
CA ASP A 148 -8.22 11.35 13.33
C ASP A 148 -8.58 12.83 13.24
N LYS A 149 -7.72 13.64 12.57
CA LYS A 149 -8.01 15.07 12.31
C LYS A 149 -9.28 15.25 11.50
N PHE A 150 -9.47 14.45 10.45
CA PHE A 150 -10.66 14.54 9.61
C PHE A 150 -11.94 14.18 10.37
N ILE A 151 -11.92 13.14 11.19
CA ILE A 151 -13.07 12.76 12.05
C ILE A 151 -13.39 13.91 13.01
N HIS A 152 -12.37 14.49 13.64
CA HIS A 152 -12.53 15.61 14.56
C HIS A 152 -13.14 16.85 13.88
N GLU A 153 -12.64 17.24 12.71
CA GLU A 153 -13.18 18.37 11.94
C GLU A 153 -14.63 18.14 11.49
N ARG A 154 -14.94 16.92 11.03
CA ARG A 154 -16.29 16.54 10.63
C ARG A 154 -17.26 16.64 11.80
N ASP A 155 -16.86 16.20 12.98
CA ASP A 155 -17.68 16.23 14.19
C ASP A 155 -17.91 17.68 14.66
N LEU A 156 -16.87 18.54 14.61
CA LEU A 156 -17.02 19.98 14.87
C LEU A 156 -18.00 20.65 13.89
N LEU A 157 -17.93 20.32 12.60
CA LEU A 157 -18.86 20.85 11.60
C LEU A 157 -20.30 20.37 11.86
N ARG A 158 -20.47 19.10 12.26
CA ARG A 158 -21.77 18.55 12.64
C ARG A 158 -22.36 19.27 13.83
N GLU A 159 -21.58 19.50 14.89
CA GLU A 159 -22.01 20.27 16.05
C GLU A 159 -22.40 21.71 15.71
N ARG A 160 -21.61 22.39 14.87
CA ARG A 160 -21.93 23.75 14.40
C ARG A 160 -23.28 23.75 13.68
N ARG A 161 -23.52 22.79 12.76
CA ARG A 161 -24.80 22.67 12.05
C ARG A 161 -25.97 22.45 13.00
N LEU A 162 -25.82 21.58 14.00
CA LEU A 162 -26.84 21.33 15.02
C LEU A 162 -27.12 22.58 15.87
N ARG A 163 -26.09 23.30 16.31
CA ARG A 163 -26.23 24.57 17.04
C ARG A 163 -26.99 25.62 16.21
N PHE A 164 -26.65 25.78 14.93
CA PHE A 164 -27.36 26.70 14.03
C PHE A 164 -28.80 26.29 13.77
N ALA A 165 -29.09 24.98 13.63
CA ALA A 165 -30.45 24.47 13.47
C ALA A 165 -31.29 24.75 14.72
N ALA A 166 -30.76 24.43 15.91
CA ALA A 166 -31.43 24.70 17.19
C ALA A 166 -31.68 26.19 17.41
N HIS A 167 -30.71 27.04 17.08
CA HIS A 167 -30.88 28.49 17.17
C HIS A 167 -31.98 29.01 16.23
N ARG A 168 -32.04 28.52 14.98
CA ARG A 168 -33.11 28.86 14.03
C ARG A 168 -34.48 28.40 14.54
N GLU A 169 -34.56 27.20 15.12
CA GLU A 169 -35.80 26.68 15.67
C GLU A 169 -36.31 27.50 16.86
N ARG A 170 -35.41 27.86 17.80
CA ARG A 170 -35.72 28.76 18.91
C ARG A 170 -36.27 30.11 18.42
N ARG A 171 -35.64 30.72 17.42
CA ARG A 171 -36.13 31.98 16.81
C ARG A 171 -37.51 31.81 16.16
N ARG A 172 -37.75 30.69 15.47
CA ARG A 172 -39.08 30.38 14.88
C ARG A 172 -40.15 30.21 15.95
N ARG A 173 -39.88 29.47 17.03
CA ARG A 173 -40.80 29.30 18.17
C ARG A 173 -41.13 30.63 18.85
N ALA A 174 -40.13 31.45 19.14
CA ALA A 174 -40.33 32.77 19.74
C ALA A 174 -41.20 33.69 18.87
N ARG A 175 -41.04 33.66 17.54
CA ARG A 175 -41.91 34.40 16.61
C ARG A 175 -43.35 33.89 16.62
N ARG A 176 -43.57 32.57 16.70
CA ARG A 176 -44.92 31.98 16.79
C ARG A 176 -45.64 32.41 18.07
N MET A 177 -44.96 32.42 19.21
CA MET A 177 -45.56 32.85 20.48
C MET A 177 -45.88 34.35 20.54
N ARG A 178 -45.13 35.20 19.82
CA ARG A 178 -45.45 36.64 19.70
C ARG A 178 -46.57 36.96 18.70
N GLY A 179 -46.99 35.98 17.89
CA GLY A 179 -48.01 36.16 16.85
C GLY A 179 -49.37 35.57 17.18
N GLN A 180 -49.57 35.01 18.38
CA GLN A 180 -50.89 34.59 18.85
C GLN A 180 -51.60 35.80 19.49
N PRO A 181 -52.75 36.25 18.94
CA PRO A 181 -53.59 37.21 19.64
C PRO A 181 -54.21 36.54 20.88
N HIS A 182 -54.21 37.27 21.99
CA HIS A 182 -54.93 36.91 23.22
C HIS A 182 -56.43 36.94 23.03
#